data_AF-A0AAD7B9A3-F1
#
_entry.id   AF-A0AAD7B9A3-F1
#
_cell.length_a   1.000
_cell.length_b   1.000
_cell.length_c   1.000
_cell.angle_alpha   90.00
_cell.angle_beta   90.00
_cell.angle_gamma   90.00
#
_symmetry.space_group_name_H-M   'P 1'
#
loop_
_entity.id
_entity.type
_entity.pdbx_description
1 polymer ?
#
loop_
_entity_poly.entity_id
_entity_poly.type
_entity_poly.pdbx_seq_one_letter_code
_entity_poly.pdbx_strand_id
1 'polypeptide(L)' 'MAPKLRWQSTTGRDTLQKIVKKVIPAWKDGFRPVQEDLTSAMLDSDDVLCCTATGDGKSSA' A
#
# COMPACT_ATOMS: atom_id res chain seq x y z
N MET A 1 20.89 3.41 -17.72
CA MET A 1 19.76 2.62 -17.19
C MET A 1 18.95 3.56 -16.31
N ALA A 2 17.68 3.83 -16.64
CA ALA A 2 16.85 4.71 -15.83
C ALA A 2 16.63 4.08 -14.44
N PRO A 3 16.55 4.87 -13.34
CA PRO A 3 16.20 4.32 -12.04
C PRO A 3 14.85 3.62 -12.14
N LYS A 4 14.75 2.37 -11.70
CA LYS A 4 13.48 1.67 -11.63
C LYS A 4 12.64 2.38 -10.56
N LEU A 5 11.58 3.07 -10.96
CA LEU A 5 10.60 3.62 -10.04
C LEU A 5 9.98 2.46 -9.25
N ARG A 6 9.94 2.62 -7.93
CA ARG A 6 9.42 1.61 -6.99
C ARG A 6 8.27 2.20 -6.19
N TRP A 7 7.21 1.43 -6.03
CA TRP A 7 6.08 1.80 -5.19
C TRP A 7 6.47 1.92 -3.72
N GLN A 8 7.45 1.14 -3.26
CA GLN A 8 7.98 1.23 -1.90
C GLN A 8 8.81 2.49 -1.61
N SER A 9 9.19 3.28 -2.63
CA SER A 9 9.88 4.56 -2.43
C SER A 9 8.98 5.60 -1.74
N THR A 10 9.56 6.62 -1.11
CA THR A 10 8.79 7.72 -0.48
C THR A 10 7.79 8.35 -1.46
N THR A 11 8.23 8.67 -2.69
CA THR A 11 7.35 9.22 -3.73
C THR A 11 6.29 8.21 -4.18
N GLY A 12 6.63 6.93 -4.26
CA GLY A 12 5.70 5.85 -4.60
C GLY A 12 4.58 5.73 -3.56
N ARG A 13 4.94 5.67 -2.28
CA ARG A 13 4.04 5.62 -1.14
C ARG A 13 3.11 6.85 -1.06
N ASP A 14 3.68 8.05 -1.20
CA ASP A 14 2.91 9.30 -1.23
C ASP A 14 1.90 9.32 -2.38
N THR A 15 2.29 8.81 -3.55
CA THR A 15 1.42 8.70 -4.71
C THR A 15 0.31 7.67 -4.47
N LEU A 16 0.66 6.52 -3.89
CA LEU A 16 -0.27 5.46 -3.58
C LEU A 16 -1.36 5.91 -2.58
N GLN A 17 -0.97 6.66 -1.54
CA GLN A 17 -1.89 7.29 -0.59
C GLN A 17 -2.88 8.25 -1.28
N LYS A 18 -2.39 9.08 -2.21
CA LYS A 18 -3.25 9.99 -3.00
C LYS A 18 -4.23 9.22 -3.88
N ILE A 19 -3.78 8.14 -4.52
CA ILE A 19 -4.63 7.28 -5.36
C ILE A 19 -5.74 6.68 -4.51
N VAL A 20 -5.42 6.06 -3.37
CA VAL A 20 -6.44 5.38 -2.54
C VAL A 20 -7.45 6.35 -1.98
N LYS A 21 -7.05 7.52 -1.48
CA LYS A 21 -8.00 8.53 -1.01
C LYS A 21 -8.95 9.01 -2.11
N LYS A 22 -8.49 9.02 -3.36
CA LYS A 22 -9.30 9.40 -4.52
C LYS A 22 -10.24 8.28 -4.98
N VAL A 23 -9.74 7.04 -5.02
CA VAL A 23 -10.48 5.88 -5.56
C VAL A 23 -11.43 5.28 -4.53
N ILE A 24 -11.09 5.34 -3.25
CA ILE A 24 -11.88 4.80 -2.14
C ILE A 24 -12.17 5.94 -1.14
N PRO A 25 -13.12 6.84 -1.42
CA PRO A 25 -13.40 8.01 -0.58
C PRO A 25 -13.83 7.65 0.85
N ALA A 26 -14.33 6.43 1.06
CA ALA A 26 -14.68 5.93 2.38
C ALA A 26 -13.44 5.76 3.29
N TRP A 27 -12.26 5.57 2.72
CA TRP A 27 -11.00 5.46 3.45
C TRP A 27 -10.38 6.85 3.64
N LYS A 28 -10.96 7.62 4.57
CA LYS A 28 -10.58 9.02 4.83
C LYS A 28 -9.10 9.18 5.16
N ASP A 29 -8.56 8.27 5.96
CA ASP A 29 -7.16 8.28 6.37
C ASP A 29 -6.25 7.60 5.34
N GLY A 30 -6.82 6.97 4.30
CA GLY A 30 -6.11 6.15 3.32
C GLY A 30 -5.87 4.73 3.84
N PHE A 31 -4.70 4.17 3.56
CA PHE A 31 -4.32 2.85 4.06
C PHE A 31 -4.07 2.85 5.56
N ARG A 32 -4.35 1.72 6.21
CA ARG A 32 -3.71 1.37 7.49
C ARG A 32 -2.23 1.03 7.23
N PRO A 33 -1.33 1.21 8.21
CA PRO A 33 0.12 1.00 8.02
C PRO A 33 0.47 -0.34 7.36
N VAL A 34 -0.09 -1.44 7.88
CA VAL A 34 0.13 -2.79 7.33
C VAL A 34 -0.34 -2.89 5.88
N GLN A 35 -1.46 -2.27 5.50
CA GLN A 35 -1.98 -2.36 4.14
C GLN A 35 -1.09 -1.60 3.14
N GLU A 36 -0.52 -0.46 3.53
CA GLU A 36 0.37 0.32 2.67
C GLU A 36 1.65 -0.44 2.34
N ASP A 37 2.28 -1.02 3.36
CA ASP A 37 3.51 -1.81 3.20
C ASP A 37 3.28 -3.02 2.30
N LEU A 38 2.21 -3.79 2.55
CA LEU A 38 1.88 -4.94 1.73
C LEU A 38 1.54 -4.55 0.29
N THR A 39 0.72 -3.51 0.10
CA THR A 39 0.29 -3.09 -1.23
C THR A 39 1.44 -2.55 -2.06
N SER A 40 2.32 -1.73 -1.46
CA SER A 40 3.48 -1.20 -2.17
C SER A 40 4.45 -2.29 -2.61
N ALA A 41 4.71 -3.31 -1.78
CA ALA A 41 5.51 -4.46 -2.14
C ALA A 41 4.87 -5.31 -3.26
N MET A 42 3.57 -5.62 -3.15
CA MET A 42 2.86 -6.36 -4.19
C MET A 42 2.87 -5.62 -5.55
N LEU A 43 2.71 -4.30 -5.56
CA LEU A 43 2.78 -3.50 -6.79
C LEU A 43 4.18 -3.43 -7.38
N ASP A 44 5.22 -3.62 -6.57
CA ASP A 44 6.60 -3.81 -7.02
C ASP A 44 6.89 -5.23 -7.55
N SER A 45 5.85 -6.08 -7.60
CA SER A 45 5.87 -7.49 -7.97
C SER A 45 6.61 -8.40 -6.99
N ASP A 46 6.65 -8.01 -5.72
CA ASP A 46 7.20 -8.85 -4.65
C ASP A 46 6.11 -9.81 -4.13
N ASP A 47 6.47 -11.07 -3.89
CA ASP A 47 5.61 -12.03 -3.19
C ASP A 47 5.64 -11.75 -1.68
N VAL A 48 4.47 -11.60 -1.05
CA VAL A 48 4.37 -11.13 0.34
C VAL A 48 3.64 -12.13 1.23
N LEU A 49 4.28 -12.52 2.34
CA LEU A 49 3.65 -13.26 3.43
C LEU A 49 3.31 -12.30 4.57
N CYS A 50 2.01 -12.14 4.87
CA CYS A 50 1.54 -11.33 5.99
C CYS A 50 1.05 -12.20 7.15
N CYS A 51 1.68 -12.08 8.31
CA CYS A 51 1.24 -12.68 9.56
C CYS A 51 0.88 -11.58 10.57
N THR A 52 -0.41 -11.29 10.73
CA THR A 52 -0.90 -10.32 11.72
C THR A 52 -2.16 -10.84 12.42
N ALA A 53 -2.52 -10.22 13.55
CA ALA A 53 -3.70 -10.54 14.32
C ALA A 53 -4.99 -10.36 13.51
N THR A 54 -6.03 -11.15 13.85
CA THR A 54 -7.37 -10.93 13.30
C THR A 54 -7.91 -9.59 13.79
N GLY A 55 -8.47 -8.80 12.87
CA GLY A 55 -8.96 -7.44 13.16
C GLY A 55 -7.95 -6.33 12.88
N ASP A 56 -6.69 -6.65 12.58
CA ASP A 56 -5.63 -5.66 12.31
C ASP A 56 -5.75 -4.95 10.94
N GLY A 57 -6.80 -5.29 10.17
CA GLY A 57 -7.06 -4.69 8.88
C GLY A 57 -6.25 -5.28 7.73
N LYS A 58 -5.77 -6.53 7.85
CA LYS A 58 -5.07 -7.25 6.76
C LYS A 58 -5.92 -7.41 5.49
N SER A 59 -7.22 -7.59 5.65
CA SER A 59 -8.15 -7.67 4.53
C SER A 59 -8.60 -6.26 4.16
N SER A 60 -8.27 -5.84 2.95
CA SER A 60 -8.86 -4.67 2.31
C SER A 60 -10.22 -5.08 1.75
N ALA A 61 -11.30 -4.47 2.26
CA ALA A 61 -12.68 -4.67 1.78
C ALA A 61 -13.11 -3.51 0.88
#